data_AF-A0A6J7W2C5-F1
#
_entry.id   AF-A0A6J7W2C5-F1
#
_cell.length_a   1.000
_cell.length_b   1.000
_cell.length_c   1.000
_cell.angle_alpha   90.00
_cell.angle_beta   90.00
_cell.angle_gamma   90.00
#
_symmetry.space_group_name_H-M   'P 1'
#
loop_
_entity.id
_entity.type
_entity.pdbx_description
1 polymer ?
#
loop_
_entity_poly.entity_id
_entity_poly.type
_entity_poly.pdbx_seq_one_letter_code
_entity_poly.pdbx_strand_id
1 'polypeptide(L)' 'MRLRTVRPLDLADMPDNLAGWLNEDAPCDYSIEDAPQGLIAALAVWLSERGIDVVELRTGMASLEDTFKKLTGGAP' A
#
# COMPACT_ATOMS: atom_id res chain seq x y z
N MET A 1 -9.47 4.94 0.23
CA MET A 1 -8.12 4.90 -0.40
C MET A 1 -8.09 3.74 -1.39
N ARG A 2 -7.32 3.85 -2.48
CA ARG A 2 -7.11 2.73 -3.42
C ARG A 2 -5.64 2.40 -3.58
N LEU A 3 -5.34 1.11 -3.70
CA LEU A 3 -4.05 0.49 -3.94
C LEU A 3 -4.18 -0.38 -5.19
N ARG A 4 -3.36 -0.13 -6.20
CA ARG A 4 -3.18 -0.99 -7.35
C ARG A 4 -1.75 -1.48 -7.41
N THR A 5 -1.57 -2.76 -7.69
CA THR A 5 -0.26 -3.41 -7.72
C THR A 5 -0.01 -4.04 -9.10
N VAL A 6 1.26 -4.24 -9.46
CA VAL A 6 1.63 -4.86 -10.75
C VAL A 6 1.26 -6.34 -10.82
N ARG A 7 1.05 -6.97 -9.66
CA ARG A 7 0.70 -8.38 -9.51
C ARG A 7 -0.20 -8.58 -8.29
N PRO A 8 -1.01 -9.65 -8.23
CA PRO A 8 -1.94 -9.87 -7.13
C PRO A 8 -1.18 -10.04 -5.81
N LEU A 9 -1.80 -9.56 -4.74
CA LEU A 9 -1.29 -9.70 -3.37
C LEU A 9 -1.73 -11.03 -2.81
N ASP A 10 -0.79 -11.74 -2.20
CA ASP A 10 -1.14 -12.94 -1.42
C ASP A 10 -1.60 -12.50 -0.03
N LEU A 11 -2.93 -12.33 0.11
CA LEU A 11 -3.54 -11.89 1.37
C LEU A 11 -3.39 -12.95 2.48
N ALA A 12 -3.08 -14.19 2.14
CA ALA A 12 -2.85 -15.26 3.13
C ALA A 12 -1.44 -15.21 3.74
N ASP A 13 -0.45 -14.77 2.97
CA ASP A 13 0.93 -14.50 3.43
C ASP A 13 1.07 -13.10 4.05
N MET A 14 0.10 -12.22 3.83
CA MET A 14 0.06 -10.90 4.42
C MET A 14 -0.33 -10.97 5.90
N PRO A 15 0.36 -10.22 6.79
CA PRO A 15 -0.02 -10.20 8.19
C PRO A 15 -1.42 -9.59 8.37
N ASP A 16 -2.17 -10.13 9.33
CA ASP A 16 -3.59 -9.84 9.55
C ASP A 16 -3.87 -8.34 9.77
N ASN A 17 -2.93 -7.64 10.40
CA ASN A 17 -2.97 -6.19 10.63
C ASN A 17 -2.86 -5.35 9.35
N LEU A 18 -2.47 -5.94 8.22
CA LEU A 18 -2.50 -5.31 6.88
C LEU A 18 -3.67 -5.86 6.07
N ALA A 19 -3.82 -7.18 6.02
CA ALA A 19 -4.85 -7.86 5.24
C ALA A 19 -6.27 -7.43 5.66
N GLY A 20 -6.51 -7.24 6.96
CA GLY A 20 -7.81 -6.81 7.47
C GLY A 20 -8.26 -5.41 7.02
N TRP A 21 -7.36 -4.61 6.45
CA TRP A 21 -7.67 -3.28 5.90
C TRP A 21 -7.84 -3.28 4.38
N LEU A 22 -7.38 -4.33 3.69
CA LEU A 22 -7.40 -4.44 2.25
C LEU A 22 -8.66 -5.18 1.80
N ASN A 23 -9.54 -4.48 1.11
CA ASN A 23 -10.68 -5.06 0.45
C ASN A 23 -10.40 -5.20 -1.05
N GLU A 24 -10.23 -6.43 -1.54
CA GLU A 24 -10.04 -6.70 -2.97
C GLU A 24 -11.34 -6.41 -3.73
N ASP A 25 -11.34 -5.35 -4.55
CA ASP A 25 -12.47 -4.96 -5.40
C ASP A 25 -12.37 -5.66 -6.76
N ALA A 26 -11.13 -5.84 -7.24
CA ALA A 26 -10.79 -6.54 -8.47
C ALA A 26 -9.37 -7.14 -8.35
N PRO A 27 -8.97 -8.11 -9.20
CA PRO A 27 -7.61 -8.64 -9.16
C PRO A 27 -6.58 -7.51 -9.33
N CYS A 28 -5.67 -7.39 -8.36
CA CYS A 28 -4.67 -6.32 -8.25
C CYS A 28 -5.24 -4.92 -7.92
N ASP A 29 -6.53 -4.78 -7.59
CA ASP A 29 -7.16 -3.54 -7.13
C ASP A 29 -7.74 -3.73 -5.74
N TYR A 30 -7.15 -3.01 -4.79
CA TYR A 30 -7.49 -3.08 -3.39
C TYR A 30 -7.99 -1.72 -2.93
N SER A 31 -9.12 -1.74 -2.24
CA SER A 31 -9.71 -0.60 -1.56
C SER A 31 -9.35 -0.68 -0.08
N ILE A 32 -9.01 0.47 0.49
CA ILE A 32 -8.70 0.59 1.92
C ILE A 32 -9.58 1.70 2.48
N GLU A 33 -10.36 1.37 3.50
CA GLU A 33 -11.24 2.29 4.19
C GLU A 33 -10.58 2.78 5.48
N ASP A 34 -10.57 4.10 5.69
CA ASP A 34 -10.07 4.76 6.92
C ASP A 34 -8.69 4.26 7.42
N ALA A 35 -7.75 4.03 6.50
CA ALA A 35 -6.42 3.52 6.81
C ALA A 35 -5.71 4.36 7.89
N PRO A 36 -5.22 3.74 8.98
CA PRO A 36 -4.36 4.47 9.91
C PRO A 36 -3.06 4.88 9.23
N GLN A 37 -2.49 6.01 9.65
CA GLN A 37 -1.30 6.60 8.99
C GLN A 37 -0.09 5.64 8.97
N GLY A 38 0.01 4.73 9.96
CA GLY A 38 1.04 3.69 10.01
C GLY A 38 0.82 2.51 9.06
N LEU A 39 -0.40 2.30 8.55
CA LEU A 39 -0.72 1.23 7.62
C LEU A 39 0.04 1.39 6.30
N ILE A 40 0.11 2.62 5.78
CA ILE A 40 0.77 2.92 4.52
C ILE A 40 2.25 2.56 4.58
N ALA A 41 2.91 2.93 5.68
CA ALA A 41 4.32 2.63 5.88
C ALA A 41 4.56 1.11 5.98
N ALA A 42 3.73 0.41 6.78
CA ALA A 42 3.84 -1.04 6.92
C ALA A 42 3.55 -1.79 5.60
N LEU A 43 2.55 -1.33 4.84
CA LEU A 43 2.22 -1.86 3.53
C LEU A 43 3.36 -1.62 2.53
N ALA A 44 3.93 -0.42 2.49
CA ALA A 44 5.06 -0.10 1.62
C ALA A 44 6.29 -0.96 1.92
N VAL A 45 6.58 -1.21 3.21
CA VAL A 45 7.64 -2.12 3.64
C VAL A 45 7.36 -3.54 3.16
N TRP A 46 6.17 -4.07 3.46
CA TRP A 46 5.80 -5.44 3.09
C TRP A 46 5.86 -5.68 1.57
N LEU A 47 5.41 -4.69 0.78
CA LEU A 47 5.47 -4.71 -0.68
C LEU A 47 6.92 -4.67 -1.18
N SER A 48 7.76 -3.83 -0.57
CA SER A 48 9.19 -3.72 -0.91
C SER A 48 9.94 -5.02 -0.60
N GLU A 49 9.68 -5.65 0.54
CA GLU A 49 10.29 -6.94 0.92
C GLU A 49 9.97 -8.05 -0.08
N ARG A 50 8.80 -7.98 -0.73
CA ARG A 50 8.36 -8.95 -1.73
C ARG A 50 8.71 -8.54 -3.16
N GLY A 51 9.26 -7.35 -3.37
CA GLY A 51 9.51 -6.78 -4.70
C GLY A 51 8.23 -6.61 -5.51
N ILE A 52 7.16 -6.12 -4.87
CA ILE A 52 5.88 -5.80 -5.51
C ILE A 52 5.83 -4.30 -5.75
N ASP A 53 5.91 -3.91 -7.02
CA ASP A 53 5.70 -2.52 -7.41
C ASP A 53 4.23 -2.09 -7.28
N VAL A 54 4.05 -0.87 -6.79
CA VAL A 54 2.75 -0.21 -6.67
C VAL A 54 2.50 0.60 -7.94
N VAL A 55 1.41 0.30 -8.62
CA VAL A 55 0.98 0.99 -9.84
C VAL A 55 0.26 2.29 -9.49
N GLU A 56 -0.61 2.25 -8.48
CA GLU A 56 -1.30 3.44 -8.03
C GLU A 56 -1.61 3.32 -6.53
N LEU A 57 -1.33 4.38 -5.77
CA LEU A 57 -1.88 4.55 -4.44
C LEU A 57 -2.47 5.93 -4.31
N ARG A 58 -3.77 6.01 -4.05
CA ARG A 58 -4.46 7.28 -3.85
C ARG A 58 -5.00 7.35 -2.43
N THR A 59 -4.25 7.99 -1.54
CA THR A 59 -4.70 8.37 -0.19
C THR A 59 -5.30 9.78 -0.23
N GLY A 60 -6.40 9.98 -0.97
CA GLY A 60 -7.24 11.19 -0.92
C GLY A 60 -6.62 12.54 -1.29
N MET A 61 -5.29 12.70 -1.29
CA MET A 61 -4.56 13.93 -1.63
C MET A 61 -3.04 13.75 -1.75
N ALA A 62 -2.45 12.63 -1.32
CA ALA A 62 -1.04 12.34 -1.54
C ALA A 62 -0.87 10.99 -2.25
N SER A 63 0.01 10.94 -3.25
CA SER A 63 0.44 9.65 -3.83
C SER A 63 1.41 8.95 -2.87
N LEU A 64 1.51 7.61 -2.92
CA LEU A 64 2.51 6.87 -2.12
C LEU A 64 3.91 7.44 -2.33
N GLU A 65 4.23 7.90 -3.54
CA GLU A 65 5.53 8.50 -3.84
C GLU A 65 5.83 9.71 -2.95
N ASP A 66 4.83 10.53 -2.63
CA ASP A 66 4.97 11.68 -1.72
C ASP A 66 5.14 11.20 -0.27
N THR A 67 4.35 10.20 0.16
CA THR A 67 4.45 9.64 1.52
C THR A 67 5.75 8.87 1.73
N PHE A 68 6.21 8.13 0.72
CA PHE A 68 7.46 7.39 0.70
C PHE A 68 8.63 8.36 0.68
N LYS A 69 8.69 9.33 -0.24
CA LYS A 69 9.71 10.40 -0.22
C LYS A 69 9.78 11.12 1.11
N LYS A 70 8.63 11.35 1.75
CA LYS A 70 8.55 12.04 3.04
C LYS A 70 8.98 11.17 4.23
N LEU A 71 8.76 9.86 4.18
CA LEU A 71 9.18 8.91 5.22
C LEU A 71 10.62 8.43 5.05
N THR A 72 11.11 8.26 3.83
CA THR A 72 12.48 7.83 3.54
C THR A 72 13.47 8.98 3.43
N GLY A 73 13.06 10.22 3.75
CA GLY A 73 13.96 11.37 3.77
C GLY A 73 14.52 11.67 2.39
N GLY A 74 13.65 11.98 1.42
CA GLY A 74 14.04 12.57 0.16
C GLY A 74 14.74 13.91 0.41
N ALA A 75 16.07 13.87 0.54
CA ALA A 75 16.90 15.05 0.39
C ALA A 75 16.75 15.57 -1.06
N PRO A 76 16.70 16.90 -1.26
CA PRO A 76 16.59 17.51 -2.58
C PRO A 76 17.77 17.19 -3.50
#